data_AF-A0A9X2NVC3-F1
#
_entry.id   AF-A0A9X2NVC3-F1
#
_cell.length_a   1.000
_cell.length_b   1.000
_cell.length_c   1.000
_cell.angle_alpha   90.00
_cell.angle_beta   90.00
_cell.angle_gamma   90.00
#
_symmetry.space_group_name_H-M   'P 1'
#
loop_
_entity.id
_entity.type
_entity.pdbx_description
1 polymer ?
#
loop_
_entity_poly.entity_id
_entity_poly.type
_entity_poly.pdbx_seq_one_letter_code
_entity_poly.pdbx_strand_id
1 'polypeptide(L)'
;SYPELENYLSPFMDAWLGGAAEQLMGQIASAKIPLSRMISPQLYWVMSDSEFTLDINNPEEPKILCVGNNPDRQNIYGAALGLYNSRIVKLINKKGMLKSSVIIDELPT
;
A
#
# COMPACT_ATOMS: atom_id res chain seq x y z
N SER A 1 -23.62 -8.58 -0.19
CA SER A 1 -22.81 -9.41 -1.11
C SER A 1 -21.95 -8.47 -1.94
N TYR A 2 -20.68 -8.79 -2.19
CA TYR A 2 -19.77 -8.03 -3.05
C TYR A 2 -19.62 -8.79 -4.37
N PRO A 3 -20.46 -8.54 -5.39
CA PRO A 3 -20.53 -9.36 -6.60
C PRO A 3 -19.22 -9.33 -7.39
N GLU A 4 -18.48 -8.23 -7.29
CA GLU A 4 -17.15 -8.07 -7.86
C GLU A 4 -16.11 -9.04 -7.29
N LEU A 5 -16.28 -9.51 -6.05
CA LEU A 5 -15.39 -10.48 -5.41
C LEU A 5 -15.73 -11.93 -5.77
N GLU A 6 -16.93 -12.17 -6.29
CA GLU A 6 -17.43 -13.53 -6.56
C GLU A 6 -16.58 -14.26 -7.61
N ASN A 7 -16.18 -13.54 -8.68
CA ASN A 7 -15.26 -14.08 -9.69
C ASN A 7 -13.84 -14.33 -9.17
N TYR A 8 -13.38 -13.55 -8.19
CA TYR A 8 -12.05 -13.75 -7.59
C TYR A 8 -12.05 -14.89 -6.57
N LEU A 9 -13.19 -15.14 -5.94
CA LEU A 9 -13.37 -16.17 -4.92
C LEU A 9 -13.76 -17.52 -5.50
N SER A 10 -14.32 -17.58 -6.72
CA SER A 10 -14.75 -18.83 -7.36
C SER A 10 -13.66 -19.91 -7.40
N PRO A 11 -12.37 -19.63 -7.72
CA PRO A 11 -11.35 -20.66 -7.76
C PRO A 11 -11.04 -21.26 -6.38
N PHE A 12 -11.15 -20.45 -5.33
CA PHE A 12 -10.94 -20.88 -3.94
C PHE A 12 -12.14 -21.69 -3.43
N MET A 13 -13.36 -21.30 -3.82
CA MET A 13 -14.58 -22.06 -3.53
C MET A 13 -14.60 -23.40 -4.26
N ASP A 14 -14.22 -23.43 -5.54
CA ASP A 14 -14.14 -24.66 -6.34
C ASP A 14 -13.09 -25.62 -5.77
N ALA A 15 -11.93 -25.12 -5.36
CA ALA A 15 -10.91 -25.92 -4.70
C ALA A 15 -11.37 -26.48 -3.34
N TRP A 16 -12.12 -25.69 -2.56
CA TRP A 16 -12.70 -26.13 -1.29
C TRP A 16 -13.77 -27.23 -1.50
N LEU A 17 -14.71 -27.01 -2.43
CA LEU A 17 -15.78 -27.95 -2.75
C LEU A 17 -15.25 -29.21 -3.45
N GLY A 18 -14.17 -29.09 -4.22
CA GLY A 18 -13.50 -30.19 -4.92
C GLY A 18 -12.56 -31.04 -4.04
N GLY A 19 -12.48 -30.76 -2.73
CA GLY A 19 -11.66 -31.53 -1.78
C GLY A 19 -10.15 -31.25 -1.86
N ALA A 20 -9.73 -30.20 -2.57
CA ALA A 20 -8.32 -29.78 -2.68
C ALA A 20 -7.90 -28.87 -1.51
N ALA A 21 -8.30 -29.24 -0.29
CA ALA A 21 -8.10 -28.43 0.91
C ALA A 21 -6.61 -28.18 1.21
N GLU A 22 -5.74 -29.14 0.90
CA GLU A 22 -4.30 -29.03 1.16
C GLU A 22 -3.63 -28.01 0.22
N GLN A 23 -3.97 -28.02 -1.09
CA GLN A 23 -3.49 -27.02 -2.04
C GLN A 23 -4.02 -25.62 -1.70
N LEU A 24 -5.29 -25.54 -1.29
CA LEU A 24 -5.91 -24.30 -0.85
C LEU A 24 -5.18 -23.72 0.36
N MET A 25 -4.87 -24.56 1.37
CA MET A 25 -4.11 -24.14 2.54
C MET A 25 -2.69 -23.68 2.19
N GLY A 26 -2.05 -24.32 1.22
CA GLY A 26 -0.76 -23.87 0.69
C GLY A 26 -0.82 -22.46 0.08
N GLN A 27 -1.86 -22.16 -0.70
CA GLN A 27 -2.06 -20.82 -1.29
C GLN A 27 -2.45 -19.77 -0.24
N ILE A 28 -3.29 -20.13 0.73
CA ILE A 28 -3.62 -19.24 1.84
C ILE A 28 -2.36 -18.92 2.65
N ALA A 29 -1.51 -19.92 2.93
CA ALA A 29 -0.26 -19.70 3.64
C ALA A 29 0.72 -18.83 2.84
N SER A 30 0.85 -19.06 1.53
CA SER A 30 1.74 -18.27 0.66
C SER A 30 1.32 -16.79 0.58
N ALA A 31 0.01 -16.50 0.66
CA ALA A 31 -0.49 -15.14 0.76
C ALA A 31 -0.38 -14.57 2.18
N LYS A 32 -0.67 -15.38 3.22
CA LYS A 32 -0.68 -14.95 4.62
C LYS A 32 0.69 -14.58 5.15
N ILE A 33 1.75 -15.29 4.74
CA ILE A 33 3.13 -15.01 5.18
C ILE A 33 3.57 -13.58 4.81
N PRO A 34 3.53 -13.14 3.54
CA PRO A 34 3.90 -11.77 3.19
C PRO A 34 2.93 -10.74 3.77
N LEU A 35 1.62 -11.01 3.78
CA LEU A 35 0.65 -10.10 4.39
C LEU A 35 0.93 -9.89 5.88
N SER A 36 1.25 -10.95 6.63
CA SER A 36 1.58 -10.86 8.07
C SER A 36 2.77 -9.95 8.36
N ARG A 37 3.72 -9.85 7.42
CA ARG A 37 4.87 -8.94 7.54
C ARG A 37 4.46 -7.48 7.36
N MET A 38 3.37 -7.19 6.64
CA MET A 38 2.82 -5.85 6.47
C MET A 38 1.93 -5.39 7.64
N ILE A 39 1.53 -6.31 8.54
CA ILE A 39 0.71 -6.01 9.72
C ILE A 39 1.60 -5.33 10.78
N SER A 40 1.93 -4.07 10.56
CA SER A 40 2.61 -3.22 11.53
C SER A 40 1.61 -2.23 12.14
N PRO A 41 1.46 -2.18 13.48
CA PRO A 41 0.58 -1.21 14.14
C PRO A 41 0.92 0.23 13.75
N GLN A 42 2.20 0.54 13.59
CA GLN A 42 2.66 1.87 13.15
C GLN A 42 2.22 2.16 11.72
N LEU A 43 2.35 1.16 10.83
CA LEU A 43 1.92 1.33 9.45
C LEU A 43 0.40 1.51 9.34
N TYR A 44 -0.38 0.74 10.11
CA TYR A 44 -1.82 0.94 10.15
C TYR A 44 -2.19 2.30 10.67
N TRP A 45 -1.57 2.76 11.77
CA TRP A 45 -1.81 4.09 12.29
C TRP A 45 -1.57 5.15 11.19
N VAL A 46 -0.39 5.18 10.57
CA VAL A 46 -0.06 6.14 9.49
C VAL A 46 -1.03 6.07 8.29
N MET A 47 -1.49 4.87 7.92
CA MET A 47 -2.39 4.68 6.78
C MET A 47 -3.87 4.92 7.11
N SER A 48 -4.25 4.82 8.38
CA SER A 48 -5.62 5.00 8.86
C SER A 48 -5.90 6.42 9.33
N ASP A 49 -4.86 7.19 9.64
CA ASP A 49 -5.04 8.49 10.28
C ASP A 49 -5.57 9.53 9.29
N SER A 50 -6.65 10.20 9.68
CA SER A 50 -7.37 11.19 8.86
C SER A 50 -6.72 12.57 8.87
N GLU A 51 -5.74 12.79 9.74
CA GLU A 51 -5.15 14.11 10.00
C GLU A 51 -4.15 14.58 8.92
N PHE A 52 -3.72 13.69 8.01
CA PHE A 52 -2.76 14.04 6.96
C PHE A 52 -3.22 13.63 5.56
N THR A 53 -3.47 14.64 4.72
CA THR A 53 -3.80 14.46 3.31
C THR A 53 -2.55 14.56 2.43
N LEU A 54 -2.53 13.81 1.33
CA LEU A 54 -1.40 13.78 0.38
C LEU A 54 -1.43 14.92 -0.66
N ASP A 55 -2.21 15.96 -0.42
CA ASP A 55 -2.28 17.18 -1.25
C ASP A 55 -1.15 18.16 -0.89
N ILE A 56 0.08 17.66 -0.94
CA ILE A 56 1.30 18.34 -0.47
C ILE A 56 1.43 19.79 -0.97
N ASN A 57 1.01 20.03 -2.23
CA ASN A 57 1.18 21.31 -2.91
C ASN A 57 -0.11 22.15 -3.03
N ASN A 58 -1.07 21.91 -2.15
CA ASN A 58 -2.27 22.72 -2.03
C ASN A 58 -1.91 24.20 -1.70
N PRO A 59 -2.37 25.19 -2.48
CA PRO A 59 -2.11 26.61 -2.21
C PRO A 59 -2.68 27.13 -0.88
N GLU A 60 -3.79 26.55 -0.41
CA GLU A 60 -4.44 26.98 0.83
C GLU A 60 -3.77 26.37 2.06
N GLU A 61 -3.30 25.14 1.93
CA GLU A 61 -2.67 24.39 3.02
C GLU A 61 -1.44 23.61 2.50
N PRO A 62 -0.32 24.30 2.24
CA PRO A 62 0.90 23.67 1.77
C PRO A 62 1.53 22.81 2.87
N LYS A 63 1.98 21.62 2.50
CA LYS A 63 2.57 20.65 3.43
C LYS A 63 3.97 20.27 2.97
N ILE A 64 4.81 19.84 3.90
CA ILE A 64 6.11 19.23 3.60
C ILE A 64 6.04 17.79 4.10
N LEU A 65 6.41 16.84 3.23
CA LEU A 65 6.47 15.43 3.57
C LEU A 65 7.92 14.94 3.43
N CYS A 66 8.45 14.44 4.55
CA CYS A 66 9.73 13.75 4.58
C CYS A 66 9.47 12.28 4.88
N VAL A 67 9.95 11.39 4.02
CA VAL A 67 9.82 9.95 4.18
C VAL A 67 11.21 9.37 4.35
N GLY A 68 11.44 8.68 5.46
CA GLY A 68 12.66 7.94 5.73
C GLY A 68 12.38 6.45 5.73
N ASN A 69 13.29 5.66 5.16
CA ASN A 69 13.25 4.21 5.28
C ASN A 69 14.07 3.75 6.50
N ASN A 70 13.70 2.61 7.08
CA ASN A 70 14.51 1.92 8.09
C ASN A 70 15.07 0.64 7.44
N PRO A 71 16.40 0.49 7.31
CA PRO A 71 17.02 -0.68 6.66
C PRO A 71 16.55 -2.02 7.24
N ASP A 72 16.36 -2.08 8.56
CA ASP A 72 15.93 -3.31 9.26
C ASP A 72 14.47 -3.67 8.97
N ARG A 73 13.67 -2.72 8.46
CA ARG A 73 12.23 -2.87 8.19
C ARG A 73 11.84 -2.59 6.75
N GLN A 74 12.80 -2.60 5.83
CA GLN A 74 12.56 -2.33 4.40
C GLN A 74 11.50 -3.25 3.79
N ASN A 75 11.49 -4.54 4.15
CA ASN A 75 10.49 -5.51 3.66
C ASN A 75 9.06 -5.23 4.16
N ILE A 76 8.92 -4.50 5.27
CA ILE A 76 7.64 -4.14 5.88
C ILE A 76 7.13 -2.81 5.30
N TYR A 77 8.02 -1.83 5.20
CA TYR A 77 7.65 -0.47 4.79
C TYR A 77 7.70 -0.26 3.27
N GLY A 78 8.49 -1.03 2.53
CA GLY A 78 8.70 -0.83 1.10
C GLY A 78 7.40 -0.79 0.28
N ALA A 79 6.45 -1.69 0.57
CA ALA A 79 5.16 -1.72 -0.11
C ALA A 79 4.33 -0.45 0.15
N ALA A 80 4.26 0.00 1.40
CA ALA A 80 3.53 1.21 1.75
C ALA A 80 4.20 2.47 1.21
N LEU A 81 5.52 2.60 1.37
CA LEU A 81 6.28 3.73 0.83
C LEU A 81 6.15 3.80 -0.70
N GLY A 82 6.17 2.66 -1.38
CA GLY A 82 5.89 2.57 -2.81
C GLY A 82 4.49 3.07 -3.17
N LEU A 83 3.48 2.68 -2.39
CA LEU A 83 2.11 3.17 -2.57
C LEU A 83 2.01 4.69 -2.39
N TYR A 84 2.57 5.23 -1.30
CA TYR A 84 2.61 6.68 -1.05
C TYR A 84 3.31 7.43 -2.18
N ASN A 85 4.50 6.99 -2.60
CA ASN A 85 5.24 7.60 -3.71
C ASN A 85 4.40 7.62 -5.00
N SER A 86 3.80 6.49 -5.37
CA SER A 86 2.95 6.39 -6.56
C SER A 86 1.74 7.34 -6.50
N ARG A 87 1.19 7.56 -5.30
CA ARG A 87 0.03 8.42 -5.08
C ARG A 87 0.41 9.89 -5.08
N ILE A 88 1.49 10.27 -4.40
CA ILE A 88 1.99 11.65 -4.30
C ILE A 88 2.33 12.17 -5.69
N VAL A 89 3.07 11.43 -6.51
CA VAL A 89 3.44 11.85 -7.88
C VAL A 89 2.21 12.18 -8.73
N LYS A 90 1.12 11.43 -8.56
CA LYS A 90 -0.16 11.71 -9.25
C LYS A 90 -0.88 12.94 -8.68
N LEU A 91 -0.82 13.15 -7.37
CA LEU A 91 -1.54 14.23 -6.70
C LEU A 91 -0.87 15.60 -6.90
N ILE A 92 0.46 15.65 -6.87
CA ILE A 92 1.21 16.90 -7.10
C ILE A 92 1.08 17.40 -8.55
N ASN A 93 0.84 16.49 -9.49
CA ASN A 93 0.68 16.80 -10.91
C ASN A 93 -0.75 17.25 -11.25
N LYS A 94 -1.20 18.35 -10.62
CA LYS A 94 -2.50 18.99 -10.87
C LYS A 94 -2.33 20.46 -11.24
N LYS A 95 -3.20 20.96 -12.12
CA LYS A 95 -3.26 22.38 -12.46
C LYS A 95 -3.70 23.21 -11.25
N GLY A 96 -3.19 24.43 -11.14
CA GLY A 96 -3.56 25.37 -10.08
C GLY A 96 -2.92 25.10 -8.72
N MET A 97 -2.06 24.09 -8.60
CA MET A 97 -1.31 23.79 -7.38
C MET A 97 0.04 24.53 -7.38
N LEU A 98 0.66 24.63 -6.20
CA LEU A 98 1.98 25.23 -6.05
C LEU A 98 3.06 24.40 -6.78
N LYS A 99 4.11 25.09 -7.22
CA LYS A 99 5.30 24.42 -7.77
C LYS A 99 5.96 23.61 -6.65
N SER A 100 6.35 22.38 -6.97
CA SER A 100 6.96 21.48 -5.99
C SER A 100 8.18 20.80 -6.58
N SER A 101 9.16 20.57 -5.73
CA SER A 101 10.31 19.72 -6.03
C SER A 101 10.14 18.41 -5.26
N VAL A 102 10.39 17.29 -5.94
CA VAL A 102 10.42 15.96 -5.31
C VAL A 102 11.86 15.50 -5.35
N ILE A 103 12.44 15.26 -4.19
CA ILE A 103 13.80 14.74 -4.03
C ILE A 103 13.65 13.31 -3.52
N ILE A 104 14.13 12.36 -4.31
CA ILE A 104 14.12 10.94 -3.96
C ILE A 104 15.58 10.53 -3.85
N ASP A 105 15.97 10.11 -2.65
CA ASP A 105 17.23 9.45 -2.40
C ASP A 105 17.00 7.93 -2.32
N GLU A 106 18.01 7.13 -2.67
CA GLU A 106 17.92 5.65 -2.77
C GLU A 106 16.91 5.11 -3.80
N LEU A 107 17.06 5.46 -5.08
CA LEU A 107 16.37 4.72 -6.15
C LEU A 107 16.92 3.29 -6.24
N PRO A 108 16.06 2.25 -6.37
CA PRO A 108 16.53 0.89 -6.59
C PRO A 108 17.37 0.85 -7.87
N THR A 109 18.60 0.33 -7.75
CA THR A 109 19.56 0.17 -8.86
C THR A 109 19.35 -1.14 -9.59
#